data_AF-A0A485BMP6-F1
#
_entry.id   AF-A0A485BMP6-F1
#
_cell.length_a   1.000
_cell.length_b   1.000
_cell.length_c   1.000
_cell.angle_alpha   90.00
_cell.angle_beta   90.00
_cell.angle_gamma   90.00
#
_symmetry.space_group_name_H-M   'P 1'
#
loop_
_entity.id
_entity.type
_entity.pdbx_description
1 polymer ?
#
loop_
_entity_poly.entity_id
_entity_poly.type
_entity_poly.pdbx_seq_one_letter_code
_entity_poly.pdbx_strand_id
1 'polypeptide(L)'
;MVDKENYEVIAGVNVPMLVETFMARDDNPSFDELVALAVETGSEGVKALKAKPVEKAAPAPVKPKAAAPAKPMGPNDYMQIGLARIDDRLIHGQVATRWTKETNVSRIIVVSDEVAADNVRKTLLTQVAPPGVTAHVVDVAKMIRVYNNPKYAGERVMLLFTNPTDVERIVEGGVKVTSVNVGGMAFRQGKTQVNNAVSVDEKDIEAFNKLNARGIELEVRKVSTDQKTEK
;
A
#
# COMPACT_ATOMS: atom_id res chain seq x y z
N MET A 1 -9.29 -35.23 -19.57
CA MET A 1 -9.31 -35.23 -18.09
C MET A 1 -9.32 -33.78 -17.63
N VAL A 2 -10.42 -33.05 -17.89
CA VAL A 2 -10.56 -31.62 -17.53
C VAL A 2 -11.93 -31.31 -16.89
N ASP A 3 -12.92 -32.20 -16.95
CA ASP A 3 -14.22 -32.00 -16.28
C ASP A 3 -14.18 -32.36 -14.79
N LYS A 4 -13.73 -31.44 -13.94
CA LYS A 4 -14.03 -31.41 -12.51
C LYS A 4 -14.52 -30.01 -12.14
N GLU A 5 -15.62 -29.90 -11.40
CA GLU A 5 -16.34 -28.64 -11.13
C GLU A 5 -15.52 -27.51 -10.49
N ASN A 6 -14.37 -27.80 -9.87
CA ASN A 6 -13.52 -26.80 -9.20
C ASN A 6 -12.04 -26.95 -9.60
N TYR A 7 -11.79 -27.10 -10.90
CA TYR A 7 -10.44 -27.35 -11.42
C TYR A 7 -10.22 -26.62 -12.74
N GLU A 8 -9.15 -25.84 -12.82
CA GLU A 8 -8.73 -25.13 -14.03
C GLU A 8 -7.22 -25.29 -14.23
N VAL A 9 -6.78 -25.37 -15.48
CA VAL A 9 -5.37 -25.60 -15.83
C VAL A 9 -4.80 -24.37 -16.52
N ILE A 10 -3.97 -23.62 -15.80
CA ILE A 10 -3.19 -22.51 -16.37
C ILE A 10 -1.79 -23.02 -16.74
N ALA A 11 -1.45 -23.00 -18.03
CA ALA A 11 -0.17 -23.43 -18.54
C ALA A 11 0.85 -22.27 -18.57
N GLY A 12 2.00 -22.46 -17.91
CA GLY A 12 3.03 -21.44 -17.73
C GLY A 12 2.78 -20.62 -16.47
N VAL A 13 3.69 -20.72 -15.49
CA VAL A 13 3.60 -19.98 -14.22
C VAL A 13 4.76 -19.01 -14.09
N ASN A 14 4.49 -17.81 -13.58
CA ASN A 14 5.51 -16.85 -13.19
C ASN A 14 5.42 -16.52 -11.69
N VAL A 15 6.49 -15.97 -11.13
CA VAL A 15 6.59 -15.71 -9.69
C VAL A 15 5.49 -14.74 -9.20
N PRO A 16 5.19 -13.62 -9.88
CA PRO A 16 4.07 -12.74 -9.50
C PRO A 16 2.73 -13.47 -9.39
N MET A 17 2.41 -14.31 -10.39
CA MET A 17 1.18 -15.10 -10.42
C MET A 17 1.09 -16.07 -9.23
N LEU A 18 2.18 -16.78 -8.93
CA LEU A 18 2.20 -17.72 -7.79
C LEU A 18 2.02 -16.97 -6.47
N VAL A 19 2.78 -15.89 -6.25
CA VAL A 19 2.72 -15.13 -5.01
C VAL A 19 1.32 -14.56 -4.79
N GLU A 20 0.73 -13.90 -5.79
CA GLU A 20 -0.61 -13.31 -5.67
C GLU A 20 -1.70 -14.37 -5.48
N THR A 21 -1.66 -15.47 -6.23
CA THR A 21 -2.67 -16.55 -6.09
C THR A 21 -2.60 -17.20 -4.71
N PHE A 22 -1.39 -17.40 -4.16
CA PHE A 22 -1.21 -17.92 -2.79
C PHE A 22 -1.65 -16.91 -1.72
N MET A 23 -1.37 -15.62 -1.91
CA MET A 23 -1.75 -14.57 -0.95
C MET A 23 -3.25 -14.27 -0.96
N ALA A 24 -3.89 -14.32 -2.13
CA ALA A 24 -5.32 -14.11 -2.28
C ALA A 24 -6.15 -15.22 -1.66
N ARG A 25 -5.63 -16.46 -1.57
CA ARG A 25 -6.31 -17.58 -0.91
C ARG A 25 -6.74 -17.24 0.52
N ASP A 26 -5.93 -16.46 1.24
CA ASP A 26 -6.18 -16.08 2.63
C ASP A 26 -7.27 -14.99 2.76
N ASP A 27 -7.73 -14.42 1.64
CA ASP A 27 -8.84 -13.47 1.58
C ASP A 27 -10.21 -14.08 1.28
N ASN A 28 -10.29 -15.42 1.25
CA ASN A 28 -11.50 -16.19 0.95
C ASN A 28 -12.25 -15.79 -0.36
N PRO A 29 -11.54 -15.56 -1.48
CA PRO A 29 -12.15 -15.29 -2.79
C PRO A 29 -12.90 -16.50 -3.34
N SER A 30 -13.84 -16.25 -4.25
CA SER A 30 -14.45 -17.31 -5.05
C SER A 30 -13.44 -17.93 -6.02
N PHE A 31 -13.73 -19.14 -6.50
CA PHE A 31 -12.87 -19.86 -7.44
C PHE A 31 -12.66 -19.05 -8.74
N ASP A 32 -13.73 -18.45 -9.28
CA ASP A 32 -13.66 -17.62 -10.49
C ASP A 32 -12.80 -16.36 -10.29
N GLU A 33 -12.85 -15.76 -9.09
CA GLU A 33 -12.00 -14.60 -8.74
C GLU A 33 -10.52 -14.99 -8.64
N LEU A 34 -10.20 -16.17 -8.11
CA LEU A 34 -8.83 -16.69 -8.09
C LEU A 34 -8.29 -16.97 -9.49
N VAL A 35 -9.12 -17.56 -10.36
CA VAL A 35 -8.76 -17.84 -11.75
C VAL A 35 -8.53 -16.53 -12.52
N ALA A 36 -9.42 -15.55 -12.38
CA ALA A 36 -9.27 -14.24 -13.00
C ALA A 36 -7.99 -13.53 -12.52
N LEU A 37 -7.72 -13.55 -11.23
CA LEU A 37 -6.50 -12.97 -10.64
C LEU A 37 -5.24 -13.66 -11.16
N ALA A 38 -5.22 -14.99 -11.24
CA ALA A 38 -4.07 -15.74 -11.75
C ALA A 38 -3.79 -15.43 -13.23
N VAL A 39 -4.84 -15.33 -14.05
CA VAL A 39 -4.69 -14.99 -15.48
C VAL A 39 -4.20 -13.55 -15.67
N GLU A 40 -4.77 -12.60 -14.92
CA GLU A 40 -4.39 -11.18 -14.98
C GLU A 40 -2.93 -10.99 -14.55
N THR A 41 -2.58 -11.42 -13.33
CA THR A 41 -1.22 -11.29 -12.77
C THR A 41 -0.19 -12.08 -13.57
N GLY A 42 -0.58 -13.26 -14.10
CA GLY A 42 0.23 -14.05 -15.01
C GLY A 42 0.55 -13.28 -16.29
N SER A 43 -0.43 -12.64 -16.91
CA SER A 43 -0.23 -11.85 -18.14
C SER A 43 0.64 -10.62 -17.90
N GLU A 44 0.46 -9.91 -16.78
CA GLU A 44 1.19 -8.69 -16.47
C GLU A 44 2.60 -8.93 -15.95
N GLY A 45 2.84 -10.09 -15.33
CA GLY A 45 4.13 -10.52 -14.79
C GLY A 45 5.16 -10.93 -15.85
N VAL A 46 4.73 -11.18 -17.10
CA VAL A 46 5.65 -11.50 -18.21
C VAL A 46 6.19 -10.21 -18.82
N LYS A 47 7.25 -9.67 -18.21
CA LYS A 47 7.97 -8.50 -18.73
C LYS A 47 9.47 -8.79 -18.88
N ALA A 48 10.03 -8.40 -20.02
CA ALA A 48 11.44 -8.59 -20.31
C ALA A 48 12.29 -7.58 -19.51
N LEU A 49 13.15 -8.08 -18.62
CA LEU A 49 13.97 -7.24 -17.73
C LEU A 49 15.15 -6.54 -18.42
N LYS A 50 15.52 -6.98 -19.64
CA LYS A 50 16.67 -6.46 -20.40
C LYS A 50 16.35 -6.03 -21.83
N ALA A 51 15.15 -6.33 -22.34
CA ALA A 51 14.74 -5.85 -23.65
C ALA A 51 14.28 -4.40 -23.52
N LYS A 52 14.86 -3.50 -24.34
CA LYS A 52 14.41 -2.10 -24.37
C LYS A 52 12.97 -2.05 -24.90
N PRO A 53 12.02 -1.46 -24.17
CA PRO A 53 10.72 -1.12 -24.73
C PRO A 53 10.91 -0.12 -25.88
N VAL A 54 10.11 -0.25 -26.95
CA VAL A 54 9.96 0.85 -27.91
C VAL A 54 9.21 1.96 -27.18
N GLU A 55 9.95 3.00 -26.83
CA GLU A 55 9.54 4.11 -25.99
C GLU A 55 8.52 5.02 -26.72
N LYS A 56 7.31 5.16 -26.18
CA LYS A 56 6.58 6.43 -26.29
C LYS A 56 6.98 7.26 -25.07
N ALA A 57 7.61 8.40 -25.36
CA ALA A 57 8.32 9.23 -24.41
C ALA A 57 7.46 9.69 -23.22
N ALA A 58 7.99 9.49 -22.01
CA ALA A 58 7.64 10.22 -20.80
C ALA A 58 8.92 10.94 -20.29
N PRO A 59 8.81 12.13 -19.69
CA PRO A 59 9.95 13.02 -19.49
C PRO A 59 10.94 12.54 -18.41
N ALA A 60 12.20 12.91 -18.63
CA ALA A 60 13.39 12.42 -17.93
C ALA A 60 13.46 12.75 -16.41
N PRO A 61 14.18 11.93 -15.62
CA PRO A 61 14.36 12.16 -14.19
C PRO A 61 15.40 13.26 -13.90
N VAL A 62 15.08 14.14 -12.94
CA VAL A 62 16.00 15.20 -12.47
C VAL A 62 16.77 14.71 -11.24
N LYS A 63 18.10 14.85 -11.26
CA LYS A 63 19.03 14.54 -10.16
C LYS A 63 18.75 15.38 -8.89
N PRO A 64 19.08 14.91 -7.68
CA PRO A 64 18.78 15.64 -6.45
C PRO A 64 19.71 16.84 -6.28
N LYS A 65 19.13 18.03 -6.08
CA LYS A 65 19.82 19.23 -5.60
C LYS A 65 19.46 19.41 -4.12
N ALA A 66 20.46 19.68 -3.27
CA ALA A 66 20.30 19.92 -1.84
C ALA A 66 19.24 21.01 -1.57
N ALA A 67 18.36 20.75 -0.60
CA ALA A 67 17.23 21.61 -0.27
C ALA A 67 17.70 22.91 0.40
N ALA A 68 17.29 24.05 -0.16
CA ALA A 68 17.33 25.33 0.51
C ALA A 68 16.25 25.39 1.62
N PRO A 69 16.38 26.28 2.63
CA PRO A 69 15.45 26.34 3.75
C PRO A 69 14.03 26.71 3.25
N ALA A 70 13.04 25.88 3.59
CA ALA A 70 11.66 26.07 3.15
C ALA A 70 11.05 27.32 3.83
N LYS A 71 10.40 28.17 3.03
CA LYS A 71 9.44 29.18 3.52
C LYS A 71 8.30 28.46 4.26
N PRO A 72 7.66 29.09 5.26
CA PRO A 72 6.51 28.50 5.94
C PRO A 72 5.38 28.23 4.92
N MET A 73 5.01 26.96 4.78
CA MET A 73 4.01 26.47 3.83
C MET A 73 2.60 26.79 4.32
N GLY A 74 1.73 27.25 3.42
CA GLY A 74 0.32 27.50 3.69
C GLY A 74 -0.52 26.21 3.69
N PRO A 75 -1.78 26.24 4.17
CA PRO A 75 -2.63 25.05 4.33
C PRO A 75 -2.89 24.24 3.04
N ASN A 76 -2.82 24.90 1.88
CA ASN A 76 -3.05 24.29 0.56
C ASN A 76 -1.76 23.87 -0.18
N ASP A 77 -0.59 24.09 0.42
CA ASP A 77 0.70 23.79 -0.22
C ASP A 77 1.16 22.34 0.02
N TYR A 78 0.35 21.54 0.73
CA TYR A 78 0.66 20.16 1.08
C TYR A 78 -0.08 19.16 0.18
N MET A 79 0.46 17.95 0.09
CA MET A 79 -0.27 16.82 -0.49
C MET A 79 -1.50 16.47 0.35
N GLN A 80 -2.53 15.93 -0.30
CA GLN A 80 -3.75 15.50 0.35
C GLN A 80 -3.70 13.99 0.62
N ILE A 81 -3.76 13.59 1.88
CA ILE A 81 -3.85 12.17 2.25
C ILE A 81 -5.31 11.75 2.09
N GLY A 82 -5.60 11.02 1.03
CA GLY A 82 -6.94 10.47 0.78
C GLY A 82 -7.26 9.26 1.65
N LEU A 83 -6.23 8.46 1.99
CA LEU A 83 -6.32 7.33 2.90
C LEU A 83 -4.94 7.03 3.49
N ALA A 84 -4.87 6.84 4.80
CA ALA A 84 -3.74 6.17 5.45
C ALA A 84 -4.18 4.78 5.88
N ARG A 85 -3.54 3.73 5.37
CA ARG A 85 -3.93 2.34 5.62
C ARG A 85 -2.75 1.51 6.11
N ILE A 86 -2.98 0.74 7.17
CA ILE A 86 -2.05 -0.26 7.70
C ILE A 86 -2.46 -1.63 7.14
N ASP A 87 -1.61 -2.20 6.29
CA ASP A 87 -1.78 -3.53 5.71
C ASP A 87 -0.40 -4.15 5.46
N ASP A 88 -0.08 -5.23 6.19
CA ASP A 88 1.21 -5.94 6.07
C ASP A 88 1.49 -6.44 4.64
N ARG A 89 0.43 -6.65 3.86
CA ARG A 89 0.51 -7.15 2.48
C ARG A 89 0.64 -6.02 1.45
N LEU A 90 0.54 -4.76 1.88
CA LEU A 90 0.75 -3.56 1.06
C LEU A 90 -0.18 -3.50 -0.17
N ILE A 91 0.38 -3.59 -1.38
CA ILE A 91 -0.39 -3.59 -2.63
C ILE A 91 -0.59 -5.05 -3.01
N HIS A 92 -1.81 -5.55 -2.79
CA HIS A 92 -2.18 -6.95 -3.07
C HIS A 92 -3.64 -7.04 -3.50
N GLY A 93 -3.94 -8.02 -4.36
CA GLY A 93 -5.29 -8.35 -4.83
C GLY A 93 -6.15 -7.17 -5.31
N GLN A 94 -7.48 -7.38 -5.30
CA GLN A 94 -8.45 -6.35 -5.70
C GLN A 94 -8.66 -5.27 -4.62
N VAL A 95 -8.10 -5.44 -3.43
CA VAL A 95 -8.27 -4.50 -2.30
C VAL A 95 -7.64 -3.15 -2.62
N ALA A 96 -6.40 -3.14 -3.12
CA ALA A 96 -5.73 -1.91 -3.52
C ALA A 96 -6.45 -1.20 -4.67
N THR A 97 -6.91 -1.95 -5.69
CA THR A 97 -7.68 -1.43 -6.83
C THR A 97 -9.01 -0.81 -6.39
N ARG A 98 -9.67 -1.40 -5.41
CA ARG A 98 -10.94 -0.88 -4.90
C ARG A 98 -10.76 0.39 -4.08
N TRP A 99 -9.83 0.39 -3.13
CA TRP A 99 -9.55 1.56 -2.32
C TRP A 99 -9.07 2.73 -3.17
N THR A 100 -8.26 2.48 -4.20
CA THR A 100 -7.79 3.54 -5.10
C THR A 100 -8.94 4.21 -5.86
N LYS A 101 -9.90 3.44 -6.38
CA LYS A 101 -11.10 3.96 -7.03
C LYS A 101 -12.00 4.75 -6.08
N GLU A 102 -12.27 4.21 -4.88
CA GLU A 102 -13.19 4.84 -3.93
C GLU A 102 -12.61 6.11 -3.28
N THR A 103 -11.30 6.12 -3.01
CA THR A 103 -10.62 7.29 -2.42
C THR A 103 -10.16 8.30 -3.47
N ASN A 104 -10.32 7.97 -4.75
CA ASN A 104 -9.94 8.75 -5.92
C ASN A 104 -8.47 9.23 -5.85
N VAL A 105 -7.57 8.33 -5.45
CA VAL A 105 -6.14 8.62 -5.36
C VAL A 105 -5.45 8.30 -6.69
N SER A 106 -4.47 9.13 -7.06
CA SER A 106 -3.66 8.93 -8.26
C SER A 106 -2.26 8.37 -7.94
N ARG A 107 -1.91 8.30 -6.65
CA ARG A 107 -0.62 7.83 -6.18
C ARG A 107 -0.75 7.01 -4.89
N ILE A 108 -0.05 5.88 -4.84
CA ILE A 108 0.17 5.08 -3.64
C ILE A 108 1.62 5.30 -3.19
N ILE A 109 1.81 5.53 -1.90
CA ILE A 109 3.13 5.62 -1.28
C ILE A 109 3.19 4.60 -0.15
N VAL A 110 4.00 3.57 -0.33
CA VAL A 110 4.39 2.64 0.73
C VAL A 110 5.47 3.30 1.56
N VAL A 111 5.22 3.44 2.86
CA VAL A 111 6.13 4.05 3.82
C VAL A 111 6.64 2.97 4.76
N SER A 112 7.87 2.54 4.55
CA SER A 112 8.54 1.55 5.40
C SER A 112 10.05 1.57 5.13
N ASP A 113 10.83 1.71 6.19
CA ASP A 113 12.30 1.73 6.10
C ASP A 113 12.84 0.37 5.59
N GLU A 114 12.23 -0.74 6.02
CA GLU A 114 12.61 -2.09 5.62
C GLU A 114 12.32 -2.34 4.13
N VAL A 115 11.11 -2.00 3.67
CA VAL A 115 10.71 -2.21 2.27
C VAL A 115 11.47 -1.26 1.34
N ALA A 116 11.82 -0.06 1.80
CA ALA A 116 12.63 0.89 1.05
C ALA A 116 14.07 0.39 0.82
N ALA A 117 14.61 -0.42 1.73
CA ALA A 117 15.94 -1.03 1.62
C ALA A 117 15.94 -2.29 0.73
N ASP A 118 14.79 -2.95 0.55
CA ASP A 118 14.65 -4.14 -0.29
C ASP A 118 14.30 -3.78 -1.74
N ASN A 119 15.31 -3.84 -2.62
CA ASN A 119 15.15 -3.55 -4.05
C ASN A 119 14.22 -4.54 -4.78
N VAL A 120 14.14 -5.80 -4.35
CA VAL A 120 13.27 -6.79 -4.99
C VAL A 120 11.83 -6.49 -4.62
N ARG A 121 11.54 -6.34 -3.32
CA ARG A 121 10.19 -6.03 -2.82
C ARG A 121 9.68 -4.69 -3.36
N LYS A 122 10.54 -3.67 -3.41
CA LYS A 122 10.22 -2.39 -4.03
C LYS A 122 9.83 -2.54 -5.50
N THR A 123 10.60 -3.30 -6.27
CA THR A 123 10.32 -3.51 -7.70
C THR A 123 8.98 -4.22 -7.89
N LEU A 124 8.71 -5.26 -7.12
CA LEU A 124 7.46 -6.01 -7.17
C LEU A 124 6.26 -5.10 -6.84
N LEU A 125 6.33 -4.33 -5.75
CA LEU A 125 5.26 -3.40 -5.36
C LEU A 125 4.96 -2.34 -6.42
N THR A 126 5.98 -1.86 -7.14
CA THR A 126 5.76 -0.91 -8.23
C THR A 126 5.16 -1.54 -9.48
N GLN A 127 5.27 -2.86 -9.65
CA GLN A 127 4.72 -3.59 -10.80
C GLN A 127 3.26 -3.98 -10.61
N VAL A 128 2.84 -4.24 -9.36
CA VAL A 128 1.45 -4.62 -9.00
C VAL A 128 0.55 -3.41 -8.73
N ALA A 129 1.01 -2.19 -9.05
CA ALA A 129 0.23 -0.98 -8.86
C ALA A 129 -1.01 -0.96 -9.79
N PRO A 130 -2.20 -0.56 -9.31
CA PRO A 130 -3.40 -0.52 -10.14
C PRO A 130 -3.24 0.37 -11.39
N PRO A 131 -3.89 0.03 -12.52
CA PRO A 131 -3.83 0.84 -13.74
C PRO A 131 -4.26 2.29 -13.50
N GLY A 132 -3.45 3.24 -13.97
CA GLY A 132 -3.70 4.67 -13.79
C GLY A 132 -3.24 5.24 -12.44
N VAL A 133 -2.70 4.41 -11.55
CA VAL A 133 -2.14 4.82 -10.24
C VAL A 133 -0.63 4.56 -10.22
N THR A 134 0.13 5.52 -9.71
CA THR A 134 1.59 5.37 -9.54
C THR A 134 1.93 4.88 -8.15
N ALA A 135 2.76 3.84 -8.02
CA ALA A 135 3.24 3.35 -6.72
C ALA A 135 4.68 3.77 -6.45
N HIS A 136 4.97 4.17 -5.22
CA HIS A 136 6.31 4.47 -4.75
C HIS A 136 6.56 3.84 -3.38
N VAL A 137 7.80 3.41 -3.15
CA VAL A 137 8.27 2.96 -1.84
C VAL A 137 9.31 3.95 -1.33
N VAL A 138 9.11 4.45 -0.12
CA VAL A 138 9.98 5.41 0.54
C VAL A 138 10.17 5.04 2.02
N ASP A 139 11.30 5.46 2.57
CA ASP A 139 11.54 5.46 4.02
C ASP A 139 10.72 6.58 4.70
N VAL A 140 10.59 6.50 6.03
CA VAL A 140 9.81 7.44 6.85
C VAL A 140 10.36 8.86 6.73
N ALA A 141 11.68 9.03 6.78
CA ALA A 141 12.31 10.35 6.71
C ALA A 141 12.07 11.02 5.36
N LYS A 142 12.10 10.25 4.28
CA LYS A 142 11.79 10.68 2.93
C LYS A 142 10.31 11.01 2.80
N MET A 143 9.41 10.23 3.39
CA MET A 143 7.98 10.55 3.37
C MET A 143 7.69 11.95 3.95
N ILE A 144 8.27 12.27 5.10
CA ILE A 144 8.15 13.60 5.73
C ILE A 144 8.67 14.70 4.79
N ARG A 145 9.78 14.46 4.08
CA ARG A 145 10.32 15.43 3.10
C ARG A 145 9.42 15.59 1.87
N VAL A 146 8.83 14.51 1.36
CA VAL A 146 7.91 14.57 0.21
C VAL A 146 6.62 15.28 0.61
N TYR A 147 6.09 15.03 1.81
CA TYR A 147 4.92 15.72 2.34
C TYR A 147 5.10 17.24 2.40
N ASN A 148 6.28 17.68 2.87
CA ASN A 148 6.66 19.09 2.96
C ASN A 148 7.19 19.69 1.64
N ASN A 149 6.99 19.01 0.50
CA ASN A 149 7.40 19.53 -0.79
C ASN A 149 6.19 20.07 -1.57
N PRO A 150 6.14 21.39 -1.85
CA PRO A 150 5.00 22.01 -2.52
C PRO A 150 4.78 21.51 -3.95
N LYS A 151 5.74 20.79 -4.55
CA LYS A 151 5.56 20.12 -5.84
C LYS A 151 4.38 19.15 -5.85
N TYR A 152 4.06 18.54 -4.71
CA TYR A 152 2.97 17.58 -4.57
C TYR A 152 1.70 18.21 -3.98
N ALA A 153 1.63 19.54 -3.90
CA ALA A 153 0.46 20.26 -3.43
C ALA A 153 -0.78 19.86 -4.23
N GLY A 154 -1.86 19.48 -3.53
CA GLY A 154 -3.11 19.06 -4.15
C GLY A 154 -3.11 17.65 -4.77
N GLU A 155 -1.97 16.94 -4.81
CA GLU A 155 -1.98 15.52 -5.18
C GLU A 155 -2.67 14.71 -4.08
N ARG A 156 -3.66 13.90 -4.48
CA ARG A 156 -4.39 13.00 -3.58
C ARG A 156 -3.70 11.65 -3.53
N VAL A 157 -3.13 11.32 -2.39
CA VAL A 157 -2.28 10.14 -2.19
C VAL A 157 -2.89 9.16 -1.20
N MET A 158 -2.62 7.87 -1.41
CA MET A 158 -2.84 6.82 -0.43
C MET A 158 -1.51 6.43 0.21
N LEU A 159 -1.46 6.43 1.54
CA LEU A 159 -0.30 5.97 2.29
C LEU A 159 -0.56 4.54 2.77
N LEU A 160 0.40 3.66 2.51
CA LEU A 160 0.39 2.27 2.96
C LEU A 160 1.52 2.05 3.96
N PHE A 161 1.17 1.46 5.10
CA PHE A 161 2.09 1.14 6.17
C PHE A 161 1.98 -0.35 6.52
N THR A 162 3.06 -0.91 7.04
CA THR A 162 3.06 -2.26 7.62
C THR A 162 2.71 -2.27 9.10
N ASN A 163 2.94 -1.16 9.80
CA ASN A 163 2.77 -1.08 11.26
C ASN A 163 2.29 0.33 11.68
N PRO A 164 1.64 0.45 12.85
CA PRO A 164 1.21 1.75 13.40
C PRO A 164 2.37 2.62 13.89
N THR A 165 3.52 2.04 14.25
CA THR A 165 4.69 2.81 14.70
C THR A 165 5.21 3.77 13.61
N ASP A 166 5.24 3.35 12.36
CA ASP A 166 5.66 4.22 11.25
C ASP A 166 4.64 5.33 10.98
N VAL A 167 3.35 5.07 11.24
CA VAL A 167 2.30 6.10 11.21
C VAL A 167 2.54 7.15 12.30
N GLU A 168 2.82 6.71 13.53
CA GLU A 168 3.18 7.61 14.64
C GLU A 168 4.39 8.47 14.26
N ARG A 169 5.46 7.86 13.72
CA ARG A 169 6.69 8.57 13.32
C ARG A 169 6.44 9.66 12.28
N ILE A 170 5.59 9.43 11.27
CA ILE A 170 5.29 10.48 10.29
C ILE A 170 4.43 11.60 10.89
N VAL A 171 3.50 11.27 11.80
CA VAL A 171 2.65 12.24 12.50
C VAL A 171 3.51 13.13 13.41
N GLU A 172 4.47 12.55 14.12
CA GLU A 172 5.48 13.29 14.89
C GLU A 172 6.37 14.16 14.00
N GLY A 173 6.63 13.70 12.78
CA GLY A 173 7.31 14.46 11.72
C GLY A 173 6.50 15.62 11.12
N GLY A 174 5.29 15.88 11.61
CA GLY A 174 4.43 16.97 11.15
C GLY A 174 3.52 16.62 9.98
N VAL A 175 3.42 15.34 9.60
CA VAL A 175 2.47 14.90 8.57
C VAL A 175 1.06 14.87 9.17
N LYS A 176 0.13 15.63 8.57
CA LYS A 176 -1.26 15.68 9.06
C LYS A 176 -2.05 14.48 8.56
N VAL A 177 -2.33 13.54 9.45
CA VAL A 177 -3.22 12.38 9.22
C VAL A 177 -4.49 12.57 10.03
N THR A 178 -5.67 12.43 9.40
CA THR A 178 -6.97 12.60 10.06
C THR A 178 -7.56 11.28 10.56
N SER A 179 -7.41 10.23 9.76
CA SER A 179 -7.89 8.89 10.09
C SER A 179 -6.91 7.83 9.56
N VAL A 180 -6.86 6.70 10.24
CA VAL A 180 -6.03 5.54 9.90
C VAL A 180 -6.92 4.33 9.79
N ASN A 181 -6.91 3.70 8.62
CA ASN A 181 -7.60 2.45 8.38
C ASN A 181 -6.67 1.26 8.69
N VAL A 182 -7.08 0.36 9.59
CA VAL A 182 -6.38 -0.90 9.86
C VAL A 182 -7.02 -1.98 9.00
N GLY A 183 -6.32 -2.36 7.94
CA GLY A 183 -6.78 -3.33 6.94
C GLY A 183 -6.40 -4.76 7.29
N GLY A 184 -5.13 -4.99 7.63
CA GLY A 184 -4.62 -6.31 7.96
C GLY A 184 -3.27 -6.26 8.65
N MET A 185 -3.18 -6.85 9.84
CA MET A 185 -1.93 -7.04 10.57
C MET A 185 -1.78 -8.53 10.86
N ALA A 186 -0.77 -9.14 10.23
CA ALA A 186 -0.59 -10.58 10.25
C ALA A 186 -0.26 -11.09 11.66
N PHE A 187 -0.84 -12.23 12.02
CA PHE A 187 -0.49 -12.89 13.28
C PHE A 187 0.98 -13.35 13.26
N ARG A 188 1.69 -13.07 14.34
CA ARG A 188 3.03 -13.59 14.62
C ARG A 188 3.10 -14.01 16.08
N GLN A 189 4.00 -14.94 16.38
CA GLN A 189 4.22 -15.39 17.76
C GLN A 189 4.59 -14.18 18.64
N GLY A 190 3.83 -13.95 19.71
CA GLY A 190 3.97 -12.76 20.57
C GLY A 190 2.94 -11.65 20.31
N LYS A 191 2.13 -11.74 19.25
CA LYS A 191 0.99 -10.82 19.03
C LYS A 191 -0.30 -11.42 19.58
N THR A 192 -1.19 -10.57 20.07
CA THR A 192 -2.56 -10.91 20.44
C THR A 192 -3.50 -10.62 19.28
N GLN A 193 -4.31 -11.60 18.90
CA GLN A 193 -5.31 -11.43 17.84
C GLN A 193 -6.51 -10.64 18.37
N VAL A 194 -6.80 -9.51 17.74
CA VAL A 194 -7.92 -8.61 18.10
C VAL A 194 -9.13 -8.86 17.21
N ASN A 195 -8.89 -9.17 15.93
CA ASN A 195 -9.91 -9.56 14.97
C ASN A 195 -9.32 -10.56 13.96
N ASN A 196 -10.15 -11.15 13.11
CA ASN A 196 -9.78 -12.14 12.09
C ASN A 196 -8.63 -11.67 11.18
N ALA A 197 -8.51 -10.36 10.93
CA ALA A 197 -7.49 -9.78 10.07
C ALA A 197 -6.40 -8.99 10.82
N VAL A 198 -6.53 -8.78 12.14
CA VAL A 198 -5.68 -7.83 12.88
C VAL A 198 -5.14 -8.48 14.15
N SER A 199 -3.82 -8.60 14.21
CA SER A 199 -3.07 -9.00 15.41
C SER A 199 -2.10 -7.90 15.80
N VAL A 200 -2.05 -7.58 17.09
CA VAL A 200 -1.25 -6.46 17.64
C VAL A 200 -0.37 -6.96 18.77
N ASP A 201 0.80 -6.35 18.95
CA ASP A 201 1.61 -6.48 20.17
C ASP A 201 1.49 -5.23 21.06
N GLU A 202 2.19 -5.24 22.20
CA GLU A 202 2.19 -4.11 23.15
C GLU A 202 2.67 -2.81 22.50
N LYS A 203 3.63 -2.88 21.57
CA LYS A 203 4.18 -1.71 20.87
C LYS A 203 3.17 -1.14 19.87
N ASP A 204 2.45 -2.01 19.17
CA ASP A 204 1.37 -1.62 18.27
C ASP A 204 0.26 -0.91 19.05
N ILE A 205 -0.13 -1.45 20.21
CA ILE A 205 -1.14 -0.86 21.10
C ILE A 205 -0.69 0.51 21.61
N GLU A 206 0.57 0.66 22.02
CA GLU A 206 1.11 1.95 22.46
C GLU A 206 1.04 2.99 21.33
N ALA A 207 1.43 2.61 20.11
CA ALA A 207 1.36 3.49 18.95
C ALA A 207 -0.10 3.91 18.65
N PHE A 208 -1.05 2.97 18.65
CA PHE A 208 -2.46 3.29 18.46
C PHE A 208 -3.00 4.24 19.54
N ASN A 209 -2.64 4.01 20.82
CA ASN A 209 -3.05 4.89 21.91
C ASN A 209 -2.54 6.32 21.72
N LYS A 210 -1.30 6.50 21.27
CA LYS A 210 -0.74 7.82 20.98
C LYS A 210 -1.41 8.48 19.78
N LEU A 211 -1.73 7.73 18.73
CA LEU A 211 -2.48 8.24 17.58
C LEU A 211 -3.87 8.70 18.00
N ASN A 212 -4.59 7.90 18.80
CA ASN A 212 -5.90 8.25 19.34
C ASN A 212 -5.85 9.48 20.28
N ALA A 213 -4.84 9.56 21.14
CA ALA A 213 -4.63 10.71 22.03
C ALA A 213 -4.38 12.03 21.26
N ARG A 214 -3.90 11.94 20.01
CA ARG A 214 -3.75 13.07 19.09
C ARG A 214 -5.03 13.39 18.30
N GLY A 215 -6.13 12.68 18.56
CA GLY A 215 -7.43 12.87 17.91
C GLY A 215 -7.52 12.26 16.51
N ILE A 216 -6.65 11.29 16.19
CA ILE A 216 -6.68 10.58 14.91
C ILE A 216 -7.69 9.44 15.01
N GLU A 217 -8.65 9.40 14.10
CA GLU A 217 -9.66 8.34 14.05
C GLU A 217 -9.02 7.01 13.62
N LEU A 218 -9.22 5.95 14.39
CA LEU A 218 -8.71 4.61 14.09
C LEU A 218 -9.87 3.72 13.65
N GLU A 219 -9.88 3.31 12.39
CA GLU A 219 -10.95 2.49 11.81
C GLU A 219 -10.45 1.10 11.43
N VAL A 220 -11.05 0.04 11.98
CA VAL A 220 -10.72 -1.33 11.57
C VAL A 220 -11.68 -1.81 10.49
N ARG A 221 -11.19 -1.93 9.24
CA ARG A 221 -11.95 -2.44 8.09
C ARG A 221 -11.05 -3.11 7.06
N LYS A 222 -11.35 -4.36 6.70
CA LYS A 222 -10.59 -5.11 5.70
C LYS A 222 -10.86 -4.58 4.30
N VAL A 223 -12.13 -4.50 3.90
CA VAL A 223 -12.58 -3.87 2.64
C VAL A 223 -13.57 -2.75 2.92
N SER A 224 -13.76 -1.86 1.96
CA SER A 224 -14.59 -0.67 2.13
C SER A 224 -16.08 -0.93 2.30
N THR A 225 -16.59 -2.09 1.86
CA THR A 225 -17.97 -2.55 2.13
C THR A 225 -18.20 -3.04 3.55
N ASP A 226 -17.15 -3.30 4.32
CA ASP A 226 -17.31 -3.81 5.68
C ASP A 226 -17.84 -2.70 6.59
N GLN A 227 -18.62 -3.07 7.62
CA GLN A 227 -19.11 -2.12 8.61
C GLN A 227 -17.95 -1.44 9.36
N LYS A 228 -18.14 -0.15 9.71
CA LYS A 228 -17.14 0.64 10.48
C LYS A 228 -17.21 0.06 11.88
N THR A 229 -16.10 -0.49 12.35
CA THR A 229 -15.97 -0.87 13.75
C THR A 229 -14.94 0.04 14.37
N GLU A 230 -15.39 0.91 15.27
CA GLU A 230 -14.54 1.65 16.19
C GLU A 230 -14.27 0.73 17.37
N LYS A 231 -13.01 0.38 17.62
CA LYS A 231 -12.58 -0.33 18.82
C LYS A 231 -11.23 0.16 19.29
#